data_AF-A0A953W453-F1
#
_entry.id   AF-A0A953W453-F1
#
_cell.length_a   1.000
_cell.length_b   1.000
_cell.length_c   1.000
_cell.angle_alpha   90.00
_cell.angle_beta   90.00
_cell.angle_gamma   90.00
#
_symmetry.space_group_name_H-M   'P 1'
#
loop_
_entity.id
_entity.type
_entity.pdbx_description
1 polymer ?
#
loop_
_entity_poly.entity_id
_entity_poly.type
_entity_poly.pdbx_seq_one_letter_code
_entity_poly.pdbx_strand_id
1 'polypeptide(L)'
;MTQAITSRRDGDTFQARLFWLRAACLLDSDSPIIKVGFETGPKAFDDIWVDYDASRSPRDQEGRPLRREHVQCKWHVSPSTYGYLDVADPEFINANARSLLQRAHAAQVTHAPAGDGVRFKLLTNWRIDRADPLRAIIGSRSSAIRLDRMFTSTTDNSKIGALRQAWREHLGGDDETLRLLARTLAFAEAPDSLDDLRERLDH
;
A
#
# COMPACT_ATOMS: atom_id res chain seq x y z
N MET A 1 -27.12 -10.47 8.84
CA MET A 1 -26.00 -11.32 9.29
C MET A 1 -25.28 -12.02 8.13
N THR A 2 -25.98 -12.62 7.17
CA THR A 2 -25.38 -13.33 6.02
C THR A 2 -24.45 -12.46 5.16
N GLN A 3 -24.84 -11.21 4.85
CA GLN A 3 -24.03 -10.30 4.02
C GLN A 3 -22.67 -9.94 4.65
N ALA A 4 -22.63 -9.73 5.97
CA ALA A 4 -21.38 -9.43 6.68
C ALA A 4 -20.43 -10.64 6.70
N ILE A 5 -20.99 -11.86 6.79
CA ILE A 5 -20.22 -13.11 6.74
C ILE A 5 -19.63 -13.31 5.34
N THR A 6 -20.42 -13.09 4.28
CA THR A 6 -19.95 -13.18 2.88
C THR A 6 -18.85 -12.15 2.61
N SER A 7 -19.06 -10.88 2.97
CA SER A 7 -18.09 -9.80 2.77
C SER A 7 -16.74 -10.09 3.44
N ARG A 8 -16.75 -10.66 4.65
CA ARG A 8 -15.53 -11.09 5.34
C ARG A 8 -14.84 -12.22 4.59
N ARG A 9 -15.57 -13.27 4.22
CA ARG A 9 -15.03 -14.42 3.50
C ARG A 9 -14.41 -14.03 2.15
N ASP A 10 -15.02 -13.09 1.45
CA ASP A 10 -14.50 -12.57 0.18
C ASP A 10 -13.20 -11.80 0.39
N GLY A 11 -13.10 -11.00 1.47
CA GLY A 11 -11.85 -10.36 1.88
C GLY A 11 -10.73 -11.35 2.20
N ASP A 12 -11.04 -12.38 3.02
CA ASP A 12 -10.08 -13.44 3.37
C ASP A 12 -9.62 -14.19 2.10
N THR A 13 -10.55 -14.46 1.17
CA THR A 13 -10.26 -15.12 -0.11
C THR A 13 -9.37 -14.25 -1.01
N PHE A 14 -9.66 -12.94 -1.10
CA PHE A 14 -8.84 -11.98 -1.85
C PHE A 14 -7.40 -11.95 -1.33
N GLN A 15 -7.23 -11.83 -0.02
CA GLN A 15 -5.94 -11.81 0.64
C GLN A 15 -5.18 -13.13 0.44
N ALA A 16 -5.83 -14.28 0.65
CA ALA A 16 -5.22 -15.60 0.49
C ALA A 16 -4.75 -15.86 -0.95
N ARG A 17 -5.54 -15.47 -1.95
CA ARG A 17 -5.15 -15.63 -3.37
C ARG A 17 -3.95 -14.75 -3.72
N LEU A 18 -3.94 -13.50 -3.27
CA LEU A 18 -2.81 -12.59 -3.45
C LEU A 18 -1.54 -13.06 -2.73
N PHE A 19 -1.69 -13.75 -1.61
CA PHE A 19 -0.59 -14.41 -0.93
C PHE A 19 -0.04 -15.56 -1.77
N TRP A 20 -0.90 -16.47 -2.23
CA TRP A 20 -0.48 -17.62 -3.02
C TRP A 20 0.20 -17.23 -4.32
N LEU A 21 -0.24 -16.15 -4.99
CA LEU A 21 0.42 -15.62 -6.18
C LEU A 21 1.87 -15.19 -5.90
N ARG A 22 2.16 -14.68 -4.70
CA ARG A 22 3.54 -14.33 -4.30
C ARG A 22 4.32 -15.53 -3.81
N ALA A 23 3.68 -16.43 -3.07
CA ALA A 23 4.30 -17.64 -2.55
C ALA A 23 4.71 -18.60 -3.67
N ALA A 24 3.91 -18.69 -4.75
CA ALA A 24 4.23 -19.49 -5.93
C ALA A 24 5.55 -19.05 -6.58
N CYS A 25 5.89 -17.75 -6.53
CA CYS A 25 7.17 -17.24 -7.03
C CYS A 25 8.39 -17.81 -6.29
N LEU A 26 8.24 -18.37 -5.08
CA LEU A 26 9.34 -19.05 -4.39
C LEU A 26 9.78 -20.35 -5.10
N LEU A 27 8.94 -20.90 -5.98
CA LEU A 27 9.23 -22.08 -6.79
C LEU A 27 10.02 -21.74 -8.07
N ASP A 28 10.06 -20.47 -8.45
CA ASP A 28 10.78 -19.98 -9.63
C ASP A 28 12.20 -19.52 -9.22
N SER A 29 13.23 -20.18 -9.75
CA SER A 29 14.63 -19.85 -9.46
C SER A 29 15.03 -18.46 -9.96
N ASP A 30 14.36 -17.95 -10.99
CA ASP A 30 14.64 -16.62 -11.54
C ASP A 30 13.94 -15.52 -10.73
N SER A 31 12.97 -15.88 -9.87
CA SER A 31 12.31 -14.92 -9.01
C SER A 31 13.28 -14.31 -8.00
N PRO A 32 13.21 -12.99 -7.77
CA PRO A 32 13.97 -12.34 -6.71
C PRO A 32 13.33 -12.54 -5.32
N ILE A 33 12.15 -13.18 -5.22
CA ILE A 33 11.44 -13.40 -3.96
C ILE A 33 12.10 -14.54 -3.20
N ILE A 34 12.51 -14.30 -1.95
CA ILE A 34 13.18 -15.30 -1.10
C ILE A 34 12.36 -15.72 0.11
N LYS A 35 11.36 -14.92 0.49
CA LYS A 35 10.45 -15.25 1.59
C LYS A 35 9.14 -14.50 1.43
N VAL A 36 8.06 -15.16 1.84
CA VAL A 36 6.72 -14.56 1.92
C VAL A 36 6.15 -14.86 3.29
N GLY A 37 5.50 -13.88 3.92
CA GLY A 37 4.71 -14.08 5.14
C GLY A 37 3.25 -13.71 4.94
N PHE A 38 2.40 -14.29 5.78
CA PHE A 38 0.96 -14.16 5.74
C PHE A 38 0.43 -13.94 7.16
N GLU A 39 -0.44 -12.97 7.34
CA GLU A 39 -1.06 -12.62 8.64
C GLU A 39 -0.04 -12.44 9.79
N THR A 40 1.12 -11.87 9.47
CA THR A 40 2.20 -11.59 10.41
C THR A 40 2.96 -10.35 10.00
N GLY A 41 3.18 -9.41 10.91
CA GLY A 41 3.89 -8.18 10.61
C GLY A 41 3.44 -6.97 11.44
N PRO A 42 3.78 -5.75 10.99
CA PRO A 42 3.29 -4.51 11.57
C PRO A 42 1.76 -4.44 11.44
N LYS A 43 1.08 -3.86 12.43
CA LYS A 43 -0.39 -3.74 12.40
C LYS A 43 -0.87 -2.99 11.14
N ALA A 44 -1.88 -3.55 10.45
CA ALA A 44 -2.40 -3.11 9.15
C ALA A 44 -1.39 -3.20 7.98
N PHE A 45 -0.31 -3.96 8.16
CA PHE A 45 0.66 -4.28 7.13
C PHE A 45 1.17 -5.72 7.37
N ASP A 46 0.30 -6.53 7.94
CA ASP A 46 0.48 -7.91 8.38
C ASP A 46 -0.20 -8.90 7.45
N ASP A 47 -1.10 -8.48 6.56
CA ASP A 47 -1.79 -9.38 5.64
C ASP A 47 -0.82 -10.22 4.80
N ILE A 48 0.12 -9.55 4.13
CA ILE A 48 1.17 -10.17 3.31
C ILE A 48 2.45 -9.36 3.41
N TRP A 49 3.60 -10.02 3.46
CA TRP A 49 4.87 -9.37 3.12
C TRP A 49 5.78 -10.27 2.29
N VAL A 50 6.70 -9.64 1.57
CA VAL A 50 7.66 -10.28 0.66
C VAL A 50 9.05 -9.76 0.96
N ASP A 51 10.02 -10.66 1.17
CA ASP A 51 11.44 -10.34 1.14
C ASP A 51 12.02 -10.64 -0.24
N TYR A 52 12.88 -9.74 -0.69
CA TYR A 52 13.64 -9.88 -1.92
C TYR A 52 15.12 -10.16 -1.64
N ASP A 53 15.73 -10.96 -2.51
CA ASP A 53 17.17 -11.14 -2.61
C ASP A 53 17.84 -9.78 -2.83
N ALA A 54 18.80 -9.40 -1.97
CA ALA A 54 19.46 -8.09 -2.04
C ALA A 54 20.23 -7.85 -3.35
N SER A 55 20.70 -8.91 -4.03
CA SER A 55 21.45 -8.82 -5.28
C SER A 55 20.54 -8.70 -6.51
N ARG A 56 19.32 -9.23 -6.42
CA ARG A 56 18.32 -9.27 -7.51
C ARG A 56 17.09 -8.40 -7.23
N SER A 57 17.10 -7.66 -6.12
CA SER A 57 15.94 -6.92 -5.64
C SER A 57 15.42 -5.92 -6.68
N PRO A 58 14.09 -5.77 -6.80
CA PRO A 58 13.52 -4.73 -7.63
C PRO A 58 13.97 -3.35 -7.14
N ARG A 59 14.02 -2.39 -8.07
CA ARG A 59 14.33 -0.98 -7.75
C ARG A 59 13.07 -0.21 -7.40
N ASP A 60 13.10 0.57 -6.34
CA ASP A 60 12.05 1.51 -5.97
C ASP A 60 11.92 2.69 -6.96
N GLN A 61 10.99 3.60 -6.70
CA GLN A 61 10.73 4.75 -7.57
C GLN A 61 11.90 5.76 -7.66
N GLU A 62 12.88 5.69 -6.75
CA GLU A 62 14.11 6.49 -6.76
C GLU A 62 15.33 5.66 -7.21
N GLY A 63 15.14 4.42 -7.68
CA GLY A 63 16.22 3.55 -8.15
C GLY A 63 16.97 2.78 -7.05
N ARG A 64 16.52 2.86 -5.80
CA ARG A 64 17.16 2.18 -4.67
C ARG A 64 16.67 0.73 -4.55
N PRO A 65 17.48 -0.19 -4.02
CA PRO A 65 17.06 -1.58 -3.79
C PRO A 65 15.85 -1.66 -2.84
N LEU A 66 14.78 -2.34 -3.26
CA LEU A 66 13.63 -2.67 -2.42
C LEU A 66 13.84 -4.05 -1.79
N ARG A 67 14.08 -4.10 -0.47
CA ARG A 67 14.37 -5.33 0.25
C ARG A 67 13.11 -6.04 0.73
N ARG A 68 12.09 -5.27 1.13
CA ARG A 68 10.82 -5.81 1.63
C ARG A 68 9.63 -5.00 1.15
N GLU A 69 8.53 -5.68 0.82
CA GLU A 69 7.22 -5.05 0.63
C GLU A 69 6.22 -5.65 1.62
N HIS A 70 5.58 -4.81 2.43
CA HIS A 70 4.40 -5.14 3.21
C HIS A 70 3.15 -4.68 2.47
N VAL A 71 2.13 -5.53 2.40
CA VAL A 71 0.90 -5.27 1.66
C VAL A 71 -0.27 -5.39 2.61
N GLN A 72 -1.07 -4.32 2.72
CA GLN A 72 -2.43 -4.35 3.28
C GLN A 72 -3.39 -4.63 2.12
N CYS A 73 -4.07 -5.76 2.17
CA CYS A 73 -5.16 -6.09 1.28
C CYS A 73 -6.46 -5.48 1.80
N LYS A 74 -7.27 -4.92 0.91
CA LYS A 74 -8.61 -4.43 1.26
C LYS A 74 -9.57 -4.77 0.14
N TRP A 75 -10.49 -5.70 0.41
CA TRP A 75 -11.59 -5.99 -0.50
C TRP A 75 -12.82 -5.16 -0.12
N HIS A 76 -13.51 -4.67 -1.14
CA HIS A 76 -14.79 -3.98 -1.01
C HIS A 76 -15.82 -4.67 -1.90
N VAL A 77 -16.97 -5.02 -1.33
CA VAL A 77 -18.02 -5.78 -2.05
C VAL A 77 -18.65 -4.95 -3.17
N SER A 78 -18.79 -3.64 -2.98
CA SER A 78 -19.31 -2.72 -3.99
C SER A 78 -18.18 -1.91 -4.61
N PRO A 79 -18.17 -1.69 -5.94
CA PRO A 79 -17.23 -0.78 -6.58
C PRO A 79 -17.37 0.65 -6.03
N SER A 80 -16.24 1.32 -5.80
CA SER A 80 -16.19 2.74 -5.44
C SER A 80 -14.80 3.31 -5.72
N THR A 81 -14.57 4.54 -5.26
CA THR A 81 -13.30 5.22 -5.28
C THR A 81 -12.89 5.65 -3.87
N TYR A 82 -11.59 5.97 -3.69
CA TYR A 82 -11.06 6.60 -2.48
C TYR A 82 -10.09 7.72 -2.83
N GLY A 83 -9.79 8.56 -1.86
CA GLY A 83 -8.89 9.70 -1.97
C GLY A 83 -7.88 9.78 -0.83
N TYR A 84 -7.12 10.87 -0.81
CA TYR A 84 -6.08 11.05 0.21
C TYR A 84 -6.63 11.21 1.64
N LEU A 85 -7.86 11.72 1.78
CA LEU A 85 -8.52 11.88 3.08
C LEU A 85 -8.96 10.53 3.65
N ASP A 86 -9.44 9.60 2.81
CA ASP A 86 -9.84 8.26 3.26
C ASP A 86 -8.65 7.51 3.88
N VAL A 87 -7.44 7.68 3.34
CA VAL A 87 -6.21 7.07 3.90
C VAL A 87 -5.90 7.61 5.31
N ALA A 88 -6.34 8.83 5.62
CA ALA A 88 -6.24 9.44 6.94
C ALA A 88 -7.43 9.09 7.86
N ASP A 89 -8.49 8.44 7.35
CA ASP A 89 -9.65 8.01 8.13
C ASP A 89 -9.45 6.58 8.69
N PRO A 90 -9.57 6.36 10.01
CA PRO A 90 -9.62 5.01 10.59
C PRO A 90 -10.70 4.10 9.97
N GLU A 91 -11.88 4.62 9.62
CA GLU A 91 -12.99 3.81 9.13
C GLU A 91 -12.69 3.18 7.76
N PHE A 92 -11.83 3.80 6.96
CA PHE A 92 -11.43 3.29 5.66
C PHE A 92 -10.84 1.86 5.72
N ILE A 93 -10.16 1.53 6.81
CA ILE A 93 -9.61 0.20 7.09
C ILE A 93 -10.38 -0.54 8.19
N ASN A 94 -11.64 -0.17 8.43
CA ASN A 94 -12.49 -0.71 9.51
C ASN A 94 -11.81 -0.62 10.90
N ALA A 95 -11.06 0.45 11.16
CA ALA A 95 -10.40 0.70 12.43
C ALA A 95 -11.10 1.82 13.21
N ASN A 96 -11.02 1.78 14.55
CA ASN A 96 -11.75 2.73 15.39
C ASN A 96 -10.90 3.90 15.92
N ALA A 97 -9.57 3.84 15.77
CA ALA A 97 -8.67 4.77 16.46
C ALA A 97 -7.45 5.23 15.66
N ARG A 98 -6.91 4.37 14.78
CA ARG A 98 -5.70 4.65 14.02
C ARG A 98 -5.93 4.39 12.55
N SER A 99 -5.71 5.41 11.74
CA SER A 99 -5.86 5.35 10.29
C SER A 99 -4.77 4.54 9.61
N LEU A 100 -4.98 4.20 8.33
CA LEU A 100 -3.97 3.56 7.51
C LEU A 100 -2.68 4.41 7.47
N LEU A 101 -2.81 5.73 7.31
CA LEU A 101 -1.67 6.65 7.28
C LEU A 101 -0.86 6.61 8.59
N GLN A 102 -1.53 6.63 9.75
CA GLN A 102 -0.86 6.57 11.05
C GLN A 102 -0.18 5.22 11.28
N ARG A 103 -0.80 4.11 10.84
CA ARG A 103 -0.22 2.78 10.93
C ARG A 103 0.99 2.63 10.01
N ALA A 104 0.91 3.18 8.80
CA ALA A 104 2.03 3.22 7.86
C ALA A 104 3.20 4.03 8.43
N HIS A 105 2.93 5.18 9.05
CA HIS A 105 3.95 5.97 9.74
C HIS A 105 4.63 5.17 10.86
N ALA A 106 3.86 4.52 11.73
CA ALA A 106 4.43 3.70 12.80
C ALA A 106 5.29 2.54 12.28
N ALA A 107 4.85 1.88 11.20
CA ALA A 107 5.60 0.82 10.55
C ALA A 107 6.88 1.35 9.88
N GLN A 108 6.81 2.50 9.23
CA GLN A 108 7.96 3.15 8.60
C GLN A 108 9.03 3.53 9.62
N VAL A 109 8.66 4.16 10.74
CA VAL A 109 9.61 4.51 11.80
C VAL A 109 10.34 3.26 12.32
N THR A 110 9.65 2.13 12.40
CA THR A 110 10.23 0.88 12.93
C THR A 110 11.10 0.14 11.91
N HIS A 111 10.69 0.08 10.64
CA HIS A 111 11.28 -0.83 9.66
C HIS A 111 12.05 -0.14 8.52
N ALA A 112 11.78 1.15 8.28
CA ALA A 112 12.47 1.96 7.28
C ALA A 112 12.67 3.39 7.80
N PRO A 113 13.42 3.60 8.91
CA PRO A 113 13.59 4.93 9.51
C PRO A 113 14.21 5.96 8.55
N ALA A 114 15.03 5.52 7.58
CA ALA A 114 15.59 6.37 6.52
C ALA A 114 14.66 6.53 5.28
N GLY A 115 13.48 5.91 5.32
CA GLY A 115 12.50 5.90 4.25
C GLY A 115 12.84 4.99 3.07
N ASP A 116 13.80 4.07 3.21
CA ASP A 116 14.25 3.19 2.13
C ASP A 116 14.21 1.70 2.48
N GLY A 117 14.39 0.86 1.47
CA GLY A 117 14.47 -0.59 1.62
C GLY A 117 13.15 -1.31 1.91
N VAL A 118 12.15 -0.63 2.47
CA VAL A 118 10.82 -1.20 2.78
C VAL A 118 9.72 -0.38 2.13
N ARG A 119 8.71 -1.06 1.61
CA ARG A 119 7.48 -0.45 1.09
C ARG A 119 6.26 -0.91 1.87
N PHE A 120 5.35 0.02 2.16
CA PHE A 120 4.04 -0.21 2.75
C PHE A 120 2.99 0.09 1.68
N LYS A 121 2.33 -0.97 1.22
CA LYS A 121 1.45 -0.92 0.07
C LYS A 121 0.01 -1.20 0.47
N LEU A 122 -0.91 -0.31 0.09
CA LEU A 122 -2.33 -0.65 0.03
C LEU A 122 -2.63 -1.30 -1.31
N LEU A 123 -3.27 -2.47 -1.28
CA LEU A 123 -3.78 -3.16 -2.46
C LEU A 123 -5.28 -3.41 -2.30
N THR A 124 -6.08 -2.74 -3.12
CA THR A 124 -7.54 -2.73 -3.01
C THR A 124 -8.20 -2.82 -4.39
N ASN A 125 -9.44 -3.32 -4.44
CA ASN A 125 -10.27 -3.28 -5.66
C ASN A 125 -11.00 -1.94 -5.85
N TRP A 126 -10.84 -0.99 -4.92
CA TRP A 126 -11.21 0.41 -5.17
C TRP A 126 -10.08 1.14 -5.88
N ARG A 127 -10.45 2.09 -6.73
CA ARG A 127 -9.50 2.95 -7.44
C ARG A 127 -9.40 4.32 -6.79
N ILE A 128 -8.26 4.99 -6.96
CA ILE A 128 -8.16 6.39 -6.54
C ILE A 128 -9.12 7.22 -7.40
N ASP A 129 -9.88 8.11 -6.78
CA ASP A 129 -10.80 9.00 -7.47
C ASP A 129 -10.06 9.81 -8.55
N ARG A 130 -10.72 10.01 -9.70
CA ARG A 130 -10.09 10.61 -10.89
C ARG A 130 -9.68 12.07 -10.65
N ALA A 131 -10.43 12.80 -9.83
CA ALA A 131 -10.22 14.19 -9.49
C ALA A 131 -9.35 14.37 -8.23
N ASP A 132 -9.05 13.29 -7.50
CA ASP A 132 -8.26 13.35 -6.27
C ASP A 132 -6.77 13.68 -6.56
N PRO A 133 -6.16 14.60 -5.81
CA PRO A 133 -4.75 14.97 -5.97
C PRO A 133 -3.77 13.79 -5.83
N LEU A 134 -4.10 12.78 -5.03
CA LEU A 134 -3.26 11.59 -4.83
C LEU A 134 -2.97 10.91 -6.17
N ARG A 135 -3.97 10.81 -7.05
CA ARG A 135 -3.84 10.16 -8.35
C ARG A 135 -2.73 10.78 -9.20
N ALA A 136 -2.52 12.09 -9.12
CA ALA A 136 -1.51 12.81 -9.90
C ALA A 136 -0.07 12.56 -9.43
N ILE A 137 0.11 12.04 -8.21
CA ILE A 137 1.42 11.78 -7.60
C ILE A 137 1.75 10.30 -7.49
N ILE A 138 0.85 9.38 -7.89
CA ILE A 138 1.17 7.95 -7.96
C ILE A 138 1.87 7.62 -9.28
N GLY A 139 3.03 6.96 -9.20
CA GLY A 139 3.76 6.47 -10.36
C GLY A 139 3.14 5.19 -10.92
N SER A 140 2.96 5.11 -12.24
CA SER A 140 2.38 3.94 -12.91
C SER A 140 3.26 2.68 -12.85
N ARG A 141 4.59 2.82 -12.73
CA ARG A 141 5.54 1.70 -12.71
C ARG A 141 5.46 0.89 -11.41
N SER A 142 5.31 1.57 -10.28
CA SER A 142 5.47 0.97 -8.95
C SER A 142 4.30 1.21 -8.01
N SER A 143 3.28 1.96 -8.45
CA SER A 143 2.18 2.46 -7.61
C SER A 143 2.65 3.29 -6.41
N ALA A 144 3.94 3.66 -6.35
CA ALA A 144 4.52 4.42 -5.25
C ALA A 144 4.29 5.92 -5.43
N ILE A 145 4.34 6.66 -4.32
CA ILE A 145 4.29 8.13 -4.36
C ILE A 145 5.56 8.67 -5.04
N ARG A 146 5.35 9.60 -5.96
CA ARG A 146 6.39 10.41 -6.60
C ARG A 146 6.71 11.63 -5.76
N LEU A 147 7.81 11.56 -5.00
CA LEU A 147 8.24 12.67 -4.13
C LEU A 147 8.53 13.96 -4.92
N ASP A 148 9.07 13.83 -6.14
CA ASP A 148 9.32 14.97 -7.03
C ASP A 148 8.04 15.75 -7.36
N ARG A 149 6.90 15.05 -7.42
CA ARG A 149 5.57 15.63 -7.66
C ARG A 149 4.89 16.09 -6.39
N MET A 150 4.97 15.28 -5.33
CA MET A 150 4.38 15.61 -4.04
C MET A 150 5.02 16.86 -3.44
N PHE A 151 6.32 17.07 -3.60
CA PHE A 151 7.09 18.17 -3.02
C PHE A 151 7.55 19.22 -4.05
N THR A 152 6.87 19.36 -5.20
CA THR A 152 7.24 20.36 -6.22
C THR A 152 7.11 21.80 -5.70
N SER A 153 6.07 22.10 -4.91
CA SER A 153 5.86 23.41 -4.24
C SER A 153 6.19 23.31 -2.76
N THR A 154 6.54 24.41 -2.10
CA THR A 154 6.66 24.49 -0.62
C THR A 154 5.40 25.04 0.06
N THR A 155 4.40 25.51 -0.71
CA THR A 155 3.17 26.11 -0.18
C THR A 155 1.99 25.16 -0.23
N ASP A 156 0.99 25.41 0.62
CA ASP A 156 -0.21 24.57 0.73
C ASP A 156 -1.38 25.01 -0.18
N ASN A 157 -1.19 26.10 -0.95
CA ASN A 157 -2.24 26.70 -1.79
C ASN A 157 -2.65 25.89 -3.03
N SER A 158 -2.04 24.73 -3.27
CA SER A 158 -2.35 23.85 -4.41
C SER A 158 -3.09 22.60 -3.93
N LYS A 159 -3.74 21.86 -4.84
CA LYS A 159 -4.39 20.58 -4.47
C LYS A 159 -3.41 19.57 -3.84
N ILE A 160 -2.17 19.52 -4.34
CA ILE A 160 -1.09 18.70 -3.74
C ILE A 160 -0.63 19.27 -2.40
N GLY A 161 -0.56 20.61 -2.29
CA GLY A 161 -0.27 21.31 -1.04
C GLY A 161 -1.28 20.98 0.06
N ALA A 162 -2.58 21.05 -0.24
CA ALA A 162 -3.65 20.66 0.67
C ALA A 162 -3.55 19.18 1.10
N LEU A 163 -3.21 18.27 0.18
CA LEU A 163 -2.95 16.86 0.51
C LEU A 163 -1.82 16.73 1.53
N ARG A 164 -0.68 17.41 1.30
CA ARG A 164 0.45 17.39 2.23
C ARG A 164 0.09 18.01 3.57
N GLN A 165 -0.63 19.13 3.58
CA GLN A 165 -1.07 19.79 4.80
C GLN A 165 -1.94 18.84 5.62
N ALA A 166 -2.98 18.25 5.02
CA ALA A 166 -3.85 17.31 5.70
C ALA A 166 -3.09 16.12 6.29
N TRP A 167 -2.15 15.54 5.54
CA TRP A 167 -1.36 14.42 6.02
C TRP A 167 -0.38 14.81 7.13
N ARG A 168 0.27 15.98 7.07
CA ARG A 168 1.14 16.49 8.15
C ARG A 168 0.37 16.74 9.43
N GLU A 169 -0.75 17.45 9.32
CA GLU A 169 -1.62 17.76 10.46
C GLU A 169 -2.17 16.48 11.10
N HIS A 170 -2.62 15.52 10.28
CA HIS A 170 -3.11 14.23 10.76
C HIS A 170 -2.06 13.38 11.48
N LEU A 171 -0.80 13.45 11.01
CA LEU A 171 0.32 12.75 11.62
C LEU A 171 0.92 13.50 12.81
N GLY A 172 0.61 14.79 12.98
CA GLY A 172 1.28 15.67 13.93
C GLY A 172 2.76 15.89 13.60
N GLY A 173 3.13 15.85 12.32
CA GLY A 173 4.51 15.90 11.84
C GLY A 173 4.77 17.02 10.82
N ASP A 174 6.02 17.10 10.34
CA ASP A 174 6.47 18.08 9.37
C ASP A 174 6.69 17.49 7.96
N ASP A 175 7.18 18.32 7.04
CA ASP A 175 7.49 17.90 5.67
C ASP A 175 8.53 16.78 5.61
N GLU A 176 9.49 16.76 6.54
CA GLU A 176 10.55 15.75 6.54
C GLU A 176 10.01 14.40 7.01
N THR A 177 9.23 14.40 8.08
CA THR A 177 8.46 13.23 8.54
C THR A 177 7.59 12.69 7.41
N LEU A 178 6.85 13.58 6.73
CA LEU A 178 5.98 13.21 5.62
C LEU A 178 6.77 12.67 4.42
N ARG A 179 7.95 13.23 4.12
CA ARG A 179 8.80 12.79 3.02
C ARG A 179 9.34 11.38 3.25
N LEU A 180 9.80 11.08 4.47
CA LEU A 180 10.27 9.74 4.84
C LEU A 180 9.15 8.71 4.72
N LEU A 181 7.96 9.02 5.24
CA LEU A 181 6.78 8.17 5.08
C LEU A 181 6.40 7.99 3.61
N ALA A 182 6.18 9.09 2.88
CA ALA A 182 5.71 9.07 1.51
C ALA A 182 6.63 8.26 0.58
N ARG A 183 7.95 8.27 0.82
CA ARG A 183 8.91 7.45 0.09
C ARG A 183 8.62 5.96 0.19
N THR A 184 8.07 5.51 1.31
CA THR A 184 7.76 4.09 1.57
C THR A 184 6.35 3.69 1.13
N LEU A 185 5.47 4.63 0.76
CA LEU A 185 4.07 4.35 0.46
C LEU A 185 3.82 3.95 -0.99
N ALA A 186 2.93 2.98 -1.18
CA ALA A 186 2.36 2.65 -2.47
C ALA A 186 0.85 2.36 -2.39
N PHE A 187 0.13 2.70 -3.46
CA PHE A 187 -1.33 2.58 -3.58
C PHE A 187 -1.67 1.91 -4.90
N ALA A 188 -2.02 0.63 -4.85
CA ALA A 188 -2.29 -0.18 -6.03
C ALA A 188 -3.75 -0.63 -6.08
N GLU A 189 -4.26 -0.67 -7.31
CA GLU A 189 -5.54 -1.25 -7.66
C GLU A 189 -5.34 -2.73 -8.03
N ALA A 190 -6.19 -3.60 -7.50
CA ALA A 190 -6.37 -4.97 -7.97
C ALA A 190 -7.59 -4.99 -8.91
N PRO A 191 -7.38 -4.96 -10.23
CA PRO A 191 -8.49 -4.92 -11.20
C PRO A 191 -9.18 -6.28 -11.34
N ASP A 192 -8.48 -7.36 -11.00
CA ASP A 192 -8.95 -8.74 -11.09
C ASP A 192 -10.13 -8.97 -10.13
N SER A 193 -11.17 -9.63 -10.62
CA SER A 193 -12.21 -10.17 -9.76
C SER A 193 -11.66 -11.33 -8.92
N LEU A 194 -12.45 -11.77 -7.94
CA LEU A 194 -12.10 -12.98 -7.20
C LEU A 194 -11.93 -14.18 -8.13
N ASP A 195 -12.79 -14.35 -9.13
CA ASP A 195 -12.71 -15.47 -10.06
C ASP A 195 -11.46 -15.39 -10.96
N ASP A 196 -11.11 -14.19 -11.45
CA ASP A 196 -9.88 -13.99 -12.21
C ASP A 196 -8.62 -14.34 -11.37
N LEU A 197 -8.60 -13.95 -10.10
CA LEU A 197 -7.51 -14.31 -9.18
C LEU A 197 -7.41 -15.82 -8.93
N ARG A 198 -8.54 -16.55 -8.99
CA ARG A 198 -8.54 -18.02 -8.92
C ARG A 198 -7.92 -18.60 -10.19
N GLU A 199 -8.39 -18.17 -11.35
CA GLU A 199 -7.89 -18.68 -12.64
C GLU A 199 -6.37 -18.48 -12.77
N ARG A 200 -5.84 -17.35 -12.30
CA ARG A 200 -4.39 -17.09 -12.26
C ARG A 200 -3.59 -18.02 -11.36
N LEU A 201 -4.21 -18.70 -10.40
CA LEU A 201 -3.55 -19.66 -9.51
C LEU A 201 -3.66 -21.10 -10.03
N ASP A 202 -4.65 -21.38 -10.88
CA ASP A 202 -4.89 -22.69 -11.46
C ASP A 202 -3.98 -22.96 -12.70
N HIS A 203 -3.16 -21.99 -13.10
CA HIS A 203 -2.25 -22.01 -14.24
C HIS A 203 -0.82 -21.62 -13.84
#